data_AF-A0A627X5Y2-F1
#
_entry.id   AF-A0A627X5Y2-F1
#
_cell.length_a   1.000
_cell.length_b   1.000
_cell.length_c   1.000
_cell.angle_alpha   90.00
_cell.angle_beta   90.00
_cell.angle_gamma   90.00
#
_symmetry.space_group_name_H-M   'P 1'
#
loop_
_entity.id
_entity.type
_entity.pdbx_description
1 polymer ?
#
loop_
_entity_poly.entity_id
_entity_poly.type
_entity_poly.pdbx_seq_one_letter_code
_entity_poly.pdbx_strand_id
1 'polypeptide(L)'
;MRLTDSVWLQHYYSHHGEVAKRQDWATSITANVPWVVDFNTSNPQRDIVGNAATATTATKLKTPRTIAGVAFDGTANIDLEFLVYGQLLSDVTASRVKNVSYTNDTLKPVVVYVRFNNENNTNRKIYVNNYLLIEINNITGYDQPGSCTFIVSAGGVYRVETTGTLVGWVEMI
;
A
#
# COMPACT_ATOMS: atom_id res chain seq x y z
N MET A 1 -20.76 -73.24 -2.12
CA MET A 1 -20.86 -73.03 -3.57
C MET A 1 -19.49 -73.36 -4.17
N ARG A 2 -19.38 -74.39 -5.02
CA ARG A 2 -18.09 -74.85 -5.58
C ARG A 2 -17.81 -74.02 -6.83
N LEU A 3 -16.73 -73.22 -6.82
CA LEU A 3 -16.27 -72.50 -8.01
C LEU A 3 -15.45 -73.49 -8.84
N THR A 4 -15.78 -73.64 -10.12
CA THR A 4 -14.97 -74.41 -11.08
C THR A 4 -13.84 -73.55 -11.63
N ASP A 5 -12.78 -74.23 -12.05
CA ASP A 5 -11.43 -73.70 -12.21
C ASP A 5 -11.32 -72.42 -13.04
N SER A 6 -10.63 -71.44 -12.46
CA SER A 6 -10.31 -70.08 -12.97
C SER A 6 -11.24 -68.95 -12.54
N VAL A 7 -12.08 -69.13 -11.51
CA VAL A 7 -12.78 -68.00 -10.86
C VAL A 7 -12.51 -68.01 -9.36
N TRP A 8 -11.89 -66.95 -8.84
CA TRP A 8 -11.65 -66.78 -7.41
C TRP A 8 -12.69 -65.84 -6.78
N LEU A 9 -13.23 -66.23 -5.62
CA LEU A 9 -14.02 -65.34 -4.77
C LEU A 9 -13.06 -64.38 -4.05
N GLN A 10 -13.08 -63.11 -4.42
CA GLN A 10 -12.42 -62.06 -3.65
C GLN A 10 -13.44 -61.41 -2.71
N HIS A 11 -13.32 -61.68 -1.41
CA HIS A 11 -14.15 -61.05 -0.39
C HIS A 11 -13.53 -59.70 -0.01
N TYR A 12 -14.22 -58.59 -0.32
CA TYR A 12 -13.80 -57.26 0.12
C TYR A 12 -14.45 -56.96 1.48
N TYR A 13 -13.62 -56.85 2.52
CA TYR A 13 -14.08 -56.36 3.82
C TYR A 13 -13.97 -54.83 3.85
N SER A 14 -15.09 -54.13 4.06
CA SER A 14 -15.03 -52.74 4.51
C SER A 14 -14.37 -52.72 5.89
N HIS A 15 -13.27 -51.98 6.05
CA HIS A 15 -12.59 -51.85 7.33
C HIS A 15 -12.46 -50.38 7.73
N HIS A 16 -12.54 -50.12 9.03
CA HIS A 16 -12.31 -48.81 9.64
C HIS A 16 -11.08 -48.93 10.55
N GLY A 17 -9.92 -48.37 10.14
CA GLY A 17 -8.66 -48.44 10.88
C GLY A 17 -7.41 -48.14 10.02
N GLU A 18 -6.26 -47.91 10.66
CA GLU A 18 -4.99 -47.48 10.03
C GLU A 18 -4.30 -48.56 9.16
N VAL A 19 -4.71 -49.84 9.32
CA VAL A 19 -4.11 -50.98 8.60
C VAL A 19 -5.18 -51.70 7.80
N ALA A 20 -4.91 -51.89 6.50
CA ALA A 20 -5.72 -52.73 5.63
C ALA A 20 -5.17 -54.16 5.63
N LYS A 21 -6.07 -55.15 5.61
CA LYS A 21 -5.72 -56.57 5.48
C LYS A 21 -6.08 -57.05 4.09
N ARG A 22 -5.08 -57.40 3.27
CA ARG A 22 -5.29 -58.13 2.02
C ARG A 22 -4.89 -59.58 2.18
N GLN A 23 -5.66 -60.48 1.58
CA GLN A 23 -5.32 -61.89 1.52
C GLN A 23 -4.20 -62.09 0.48
N ASP A 24 -3.07 -62.61 0.91
CA ASP A 24 -1.99 -63.09 0.03
C ASP A 24 -1.94 -64.62 0.14
N TRP A 25 -1.98 -65.31 -0.99
CA TRP A 25 -2.01 -66.77 -1.04
C TRP A 25 -0.60 -67.39 -1.10
N ALA A 26 0.45 -66.57 -1.24
CA ALA A 26 1.83 -67.05 -1.32
C ALA A 26 2.58 -67.09 0.03
N THR A 27 2.17 -66.30 1.03
CA THR A 27 2.98 -66.11 2.26
C THR A 27 2.21 -66.28 3.59
N SER A 28 1.08 -67.00 3.59
CA SER A 28 0.08 -67.12 4.67
C SER A 28 -0.98 -66.02 4.71
N ILE A 29 -2.13 -66.37 5.30
CA ILE A 29 -3.48 -65.86 4.97
C ILE A 29 -3.77 -64.37 5.20
N THR A 30 -2.82 -63.53 5.60
CA THR A 30 -3.01 -62.07 5.66
C THR A 30 -1.66 -61.34 5.70
N ALA A 31 -1.41 -60.47 4.72
CA ALA A 31 -0.34 -59.48 4.82
C ALA A 31 -0.92 -58.18 5.41
N ASN A 32 -0.41 -57.74 6.56
CA ASN A 32 -0.70 -56.41 7.09
C ASN A 32 0.04 -55.40 6.23
N VAL A 33 -0.70 -54.47 5.61
CA VAL A 33 -0.10 -53.44 4.77
C VAL A 33 -0.53 -52.05 5.27
N PRO A 34 0.41 -51.08 5.33
CA PRO A 34 0.08 -49.72 5.71
C PRO A 34 -0.96 -49.13 4.76
N TRP A 35 -1.79 -48.21 5.26
CA TRP A 35 -2.70 -47.45 4.43
C TRP A 35 -1.89 -46.54 3.49
N VAL A 36 -1.93 -46.84 2.20
CA VAL A 36 -1.45 -45.92 1.17
C VAL A 36 -2.67 -45.14 0.69
N VAL A 37 -2.69 -43.84 0.95
CA VAL A 37 -3.70 -42.94 0.37
C VAL A 37 -3.32 -42.72 -1.07
N ASP A 38 -4.10 -43.27 -1.99
CA ASP A 38 -3.94 -42.95 -3.38
C ASP A 38 -4.56 -41.57 -3.63
N PHE A 39 -3.70 -40.55 -3.67
CA PHE A 39 -4.09 -39.23 -4.10
C PHE A 39 -4.24 -39.22 -5.62
N ASN A 40 -5.40 -38.81 -6.10
CA ASN A 40 -5.68 -38.65 -7.53
C ASN A 40 -6.57 -37.42 -7.76
N THR A 41 -6.92 -37.13 -9.01
CA THR A 41 -7.76 -35.96 -9.34
C THR A 41 -9.15 -36.01 -8.69
N SER A 42 -9.67 -37.20 -8.38
CA SER A 42 -10.93 -37.40 -7.66
C SER A 42 -10.79 -37.48 -6.13
N ASN A 43 -9.56 -37.63 -5.61
CA ASN A 43 -9.22 -37.69 -4.19
C ASN A 43 -7.89 -36.94 -3.91
N PRO A 44 -7.85 -35.61 -4.01
CA PRO A 44 -6.63 -34.85 -3.82
C PRO A 44 -6.18 -34.79 -2.35
N GLN A 45 -4.87 -34.61 -2.13
CA GLN A 45 -4.33 -34.39 -0.78
C GLN A 45 -4.94 -33.12 -0.16
N ARG A 46 -5.55 -33.27 1.04
CA ARG A 46 -6.34 -32.21 1.68
C ARG A 46 -5.56 -30.91 1.96
N ASP A 47 -4.27 -31.00 2.24
CA ASP A 47 -3.42 -29.82 2.45
C ASP A 47 -3.20 -29.00 1.16
N ILE A 48 -3.18 -29.66 0.00
CA ILE A 48 -3.07 -29.00 -1.30
C ILE A 48 -4.36 -28.24 -1.62
N VAL A 49 -5.52 -28.81 -1.28
CA VAL A 49 -6.84 -28.19 -1.51
C VAL A 49 -7.05 -26.98 -0.61
N GLY A 50 -6.65 -27.05 0.66
CA GLY A 50 -6.77 -25.95 1.61
C GLY A 50 -6.00 -24.70 1.15
N ASN A 51 -4.73 -24.86 0.75
CA ASN A 51 -3.89 -23.75 0.30
C ASN A 51 -4.40 -23.11 -1.00
N ALA A 52 -4.82 -23.94 -1.97
CA ALA A 52 -5.40 -23.47 -3.22
C ALA A 52 -6.73 -22.71 -3.01
N ALA A 53 -7.57 -23.16 -2.08
CA ALA A 53 -8.83 -22.49 -1.74
C ALA A 53 -8.60 -21.10 -1.12
N THR A 54 -7.62 -20.96 -0.21
CA THR A 54 -7.22 -19.64 0.34
C THR A 54 -6.58 -18.72 -0.70
N ALA A 55 -5.83 -19.26 -1.66
CA ALA A 55 -5.32 -18.46 -2.77
C ALA A 55 -6.46 -17.91 -3.66
N THR A 56 -7.55 -18.68 -3.83
CA THR A 56 -8.74 -18.23 -4.56
C THR A 56 -9.64 -17.26 -3.79
N THR A 57 -9.55 -17.13 -2.46
CA THR A 57 -10.31 -16.10 -1.72
C THR A 57 -9.63 -14.72 -1.76
N ALA A 58 -8.33 -14.66 -2.07
CA ALA A 58 -7.61 -13.42 -2.38
C ALA A 58 -7.91 -12.87 -3.79
N THR A 59 -9.17 -12.90 -4.23
CA THR A 59 -9.55 -12.47 -5.59
C THR A 59 -9.53 -10.95 -5.79
N LYS A 60 -9.53 -10.16 -4.72
CA LYS A 60 -9.60 -8.69 -4.81
C LYS A 60 -8.38 -8.04 -5.47
N LEU A 61 -7.20 -8.64 -5.35
CA LEU A 61 -5.95 -8.20 -6.00
C LEU A 61 -5.52 -9.12 -7.16
N LYS A 62 -6.37 -10.09 -7.55
CA LYS A 62 -6.08 -10.99 -8.68
C LYS A 62 -5.90 -10.24 -10.00
N THR A 63 -6.56 -9.10 -10.14
CA THR A 63 -6.30 -8.15 -11.22
C THR A 63 -5.43 -7.03 -10.66
N PRO A 64 -4.21 -6.81 -11.17
CA PRO A 64 -3.39 -5.67 -10.77
C PRO A 64 -4.18 -4.37 -10.86
N ARG A 65 -4.04 -3.53 -9.84
CA ARG A 65 -4.67 -2.21 -9.78
C ARG A 65 -3.60 -1.15 -9.75
N THR A 66 -3.93 0.05 -10.18
CA THR A 66 -3.06 1.21 -9.97
C THR A 66 -3.46 1.91 -8.68
N ILE A 67 -2.52 2.14 -7.77
CA ILE A 67 -2.70 2.99 -6.59
C ILE A 67 -2.03 4.32 -6.91
N ALA A 68 -2.85 5.35 -7.15
CA ALA A 68 -2.41 6.69 -7.54
C ALA A 68 -1.32 6.70 -8.64
N GLY A 69 -1.56 5.89 -9.68
CA GLY A 69 -0.70 5.79 -10.86
C GLY A 69 0.36 4.68 -10.79
N VAL A 70 0.66 4.12 -9.62
CA VAL A 70 1.65 3.05 -9.45
C VAL A 70 0.99 1.68 -9.53
N ALA A 71 1.54 0.78 -10.34
CA ALA A 71 1.03 -0.59 -10.47
C ALA A 71 1.20 -1.37 -9.16
N PHE A 72 0.13 -1.98 -8.67
CA PHE A 72 0.10 -2.82 -7.50
C PHE A 72 -0.56 -4.15 -7.84
N ASP A 73 0.25 -5.21 -7.82
CA ASP A 73 -0.16 -6.60 -8.05
C ASP A 73 0.02 -7.48 -6.80
N GLY A 74 0.42 -6.88 -5.68
CA GLY A 74 0.65 -7.56 -4.41
C GLY A 74 2.01 -8.27 -4.29
N THR A 75 2.92 -8.11 -5.26
CA THR A 75 4.26 -8.74 -5.22
C THR A 75 5.31 -7.91 -4.48
N ALA A 76 5.11 -6.60 -4.40
CA ALA A 76 5.98 -5.65 -3.70
C ALA A 76 5.17 -4.80 -2.70
N ASN A 77 5.89 -4.13 -1.80
CA ASN A 77 5.28 -3.14 -0.91
C ASN A 77 4.67 -1.98 -1.71
N ILE A 78 3.64 -1.35 -1.14
CA ILE A 78 3.08 -0.13 -1.71
C ILE A 78 4.04 1.01 -1.40
N ASP A 79 4.62 1.57 -2.45
CA ASP A 79 5.35 2.83 -2.37
C ASP A 79 4.38 4.01 -2.50
N LEU A 80 4.44 4.92 -1.54
CA LEU A 80 3.63 6.15 -1.46
C LEU A 80 4.49 7.40 -1.62
N GLU A 81 5.70 7.28 -2.17
CA GLU A 81 6.65 8.37 -2.28
C GLU A 81 6.07 9.62 -2.95
N PHE A 82 5.15 9.51 -3.90
CA PHE A 82 4.52 10.69 -4.54
C PHE A 82 3.47 11.40 -3.65
N LEU A 83 3.05 10.79 -2.54
CA LEU A 83 2.24 11.44 -1.51
C LEU A 83 3.17 12.05 -0.47
N VAL A 84 2.67 13.01 0.31
CA VAL A 84 3.33 13.75 1.42
C VAL A 84 3.90 12.83 2.54
N TYR A 85 3.96 11.51 2.29
CA TYR A 85 4.59 10.52 3.13
C TYR A 85 6.09 10.76 3.33
N GLY A 86 6.49 10.71 4.61
CA GLY A 86 7.89 10.84 5.02
C GLY A 86 8.46 12.25 4.97
N GLN A 87 7.67 13.26 4.59
CA GLN A 87 8.15 14.64 4.58
C GLN A 87 8.31 15.19 6.00
N LEU A 88 9.37 15.94 6.23
CA LEU A 88 9.68 16.55 7.52
C LEU A 88 9.59 18.07 7.40
N LEU A 89 9.26 18.73 8.51
CA LEU A 89 9.34 20.19 8.58
C LEU A 89 10.81 20.62 8.60
N SER A 90 11.17 21.46 7.63
CA SER A 90 12.49 22.06 7.50
C SER A 90 12.37 23.57 7.61
N ASP A 91 13.05 24.18 8.58
CA ASP A 91 13.17 25.63 8.66
C ASP A 91 14.16 26.11 7.59
N VAL A 92 13.62 26.78 6.58
CA VAL A 92 14.34 27.31 5.43
C VAL A 92 14.39 28.84 5.45
N THR A 93 14.11 29.47 6.59
CA THR A 93 14.04 30.94 6.73
C THR A 93 15.29 31.63 6.21
N ALA A 94 16.48 31.07 6.48
CA ALA A 94 17.75 31.64 6.03
C ALA A 94 18.00 31.52 4.51
N SER A 95 17.33 30.57 3.84
CA SER A 95 17.53 30.24 2.42
C SER A 95 16.46 30.86 1.52
N ARG A 96 15.46 31.53 2.10
CA ARG A 96 14.33 32.10 1.37
C ARG A 96 14.30 33.61 1.52
N VAL A 97 13.86 34.27 0.45
CA VAL A 97 13.83 35.73 0.31
C VAL A 97 12.46 36.13 -0.20
N LYS A 98 11.85 37.14 0.42
CA LYS A 98 10.57 37.72 -0.04
C LYS A 98 10.68 38.25 -1.47
N ASN A 99 9.57 38.26 -2.20
CA ASN A 99 9.44 38.70 -3.59
C ASN A 99 10.24 37.88 -4.62
N VAL A 100 10.78 36.72 -4.22
CA VAL A 100 11.47 35.76 -5.10
C VAL A 100 10.56 34.55 -5.35
N SER A 101 10.55 34.06 -6.60
CA SER A 101 9.86 32.83 -6.98
C SER A 101 10.73 31.60 -6.68
N TYR A 102 10.12 30.57 -6.12
CA TYR A 102 10.75 29.28 -5.83
C TYR A 102 9.98 28.16 -6.53
N THR A 103 10.71 27.24 -7.15
CA THR A 103 10.15 26.02 -7.73
C THR A 103 10.16 24.93 -6.67
N ASN A 104 9.05 24.20 -6.55
CA ASN A 104 9.03 22.93 -5.86
C ASN A 104 9.71 21.89 -6.75
N ASP A 105 11.02 21.74 -6.60
CA ASP A 105 11.83 20.76 -7.32
C ASP A 105 11.72 19.34 -6.74
N THR A 106 10.89 19.15 -5.71
CA THR A 106 10.60 17.81 -5.19
C THR A 106 9.61 17.09 -6.13
N LEU A 107 9.65 15.76 -6.12
CA LEU A 107 8.69 14.93 -6.86
C LEU A 107 7.32 14.84 -6.16
N LYS A 108 7.12 15.61 -5.08
CA LYS A 108 5.96 15.56 -4.19
C LYS A 108 5.34 16.95 -4.05
N PRO A 109 4.08 17.06 -3.64
CA PRO A 109 3.57 18.34 -3.13
C PRO A 109 4.39 18.79 -1.91
N VAL A 110 4.63 20.09 -1.79
CA VAL A 110 5.27 20.69 -0.62
C VAL A 110 4.27 21.59 0.07
N VAL A 111 4.22 21.49 1.40
CA VAL A 111 3.44 22.42 2.21
C VAL A 111 4.39 23.52 2.69
N VAL A 112 4.06 24.76 2.37
CA VAL A 112 4.85 25.93 2.75
C VAL A 112 4.12 26.69 3.84
N TYR A 113 4.83 26.96 4.94
CA TYR A 113 4.38 27.75 6.07
C TYR A 113 5.21 29.03 6.11
N VAL A 114 4.55 30.17 5.99
CA VAL A 114 5.20 31.47 6.06
C VAL A 114 4.69 32.20 7.28
N ARG A 115 5.60 32.73 8.09
CA ARG A 115 5.29 33.58 9.24
C ARG A 115 5.77 35.00 8.97
N PHE A 116 4.87 35.94 9.16
CA PHE A 116 5.10 37.37 9.06
C PHE A 116 5.25 37.95 10.46
N ASN A 117 6.05 39.00 10.57
CA ASN A 117 6.00 39.84 11.75
C ASN A 117 4.63 40.50 11.86
N ASN A 118 4.22 40.76 13.10
CA ASN A 118 2.97 41.44 13.36
C ASN A 118 3.14 42.94 13.09
N GLU A 119 2.73 43.35 11.89
CA GLU A 119 2.94 44.68 11.36
C GLU A 119 1.62 45.22 10.83
N ASN A 120 1.39 46.51 11.03
CA ASN A 120 0.25 47.22 10.45
C ASN A 120 0.56 47.67 9.02
N ASN A 121 -0.49 48.04 8.29
CA ASN A 121 -0.41 48.70 6.99
C ASN A 121 0.49 48.01 5.93
N THR A 122 0.53 46.68 5.93
CA THR A 122 1.38 45.87 5.06
C THR A 122 0.54 44.97 4.17
N ASN A 123 0.74 45.03 2.85
CA ASN A 123 0.16 44.06 1.93
C ASN A 123 1.00 42.78 1.87
N ARG A 124 0.33 41.63 1.83
CA ARG A 124 0.96 40.32 1.65
C ARG A 124 0.17 39.53 0.63
N LYS A 125 0.86 38.99 -0.38
CA LYS A 125 0.25 38.20 -1.46
C LYS A 125 1.05 36.93 -1.68
N ILE A 126 0.37 35.80 -1.73
CA ILE A 126 0.98 34.52 -2.08
C ILE A 126 0.49 34.12 -3.46
N TYR A 127 1.44 33.84 -4.35
CA TYR A 127 1.17 33.29 -5.66
C TYR A 127 1.61 31.85 -5.71
N VAL A 128 0.80 30.98 -6.32
CA VAL A 128 1.16 29.60 -6.70
C VAL A 128 0.79 29.42 -8.16
N ASN A 129 1.75 29.02 -9.00
CA ASN A 129 1.62 28.92 -10.45
C ASN A 129 1.00 30.19 -11.07
N ASN A 130 1.43 31.36 -10.59
CA ASN A 130 0.94 32.69 -10.96
C ASN A 130 -0.51 33.02 -10.57
N TYR A 131 -1.24 32.12 -9.90
CA TYR A 131 -2.53 32.43 -9.31
C TYR A 131 -2.35 33.11 -7.96
N LEU A 132 -3.04 34.23 -7.73
CA LEU A 132 -3.14 34.85 -6.40
C LEU A 132 -3.95 33.93 -5.50
N LEU A 133 -3.28 33.20 -4.63
CA LEU A 133 -3.88 32.18 -3.77
C LEU A 133 -4.33 32.78 -2.43
N ILE A 134 -3.50 33.65 -1.85
CA ILE A 134 -3.78 34.30 -0.57
C ILE A 134 -3.47 35.79 -0.72
N GLU A 135 -4.40 36.63 -0.26
CA GLU A 135 -4.23 38.07 -0.16
C GLU A 135 -4.54 38.53 1.27
N ILE A 136 -3.60 39.22 1.90
CA ILE A 136 -3.77 39.92 3.16
C ILE A 136 -3.59 41.40 2.85
N ASN A 137 -4.71 42.11 2.79
CA ASN A 137 -4.75 43.53 2.50
C ASN A 137 -4.33 44.36 3.71
N ASN A 138 -3.73 45.52 3.44
CA ASN A 138 -3.36 46.51 4.45
C ASN A 138 -4.58 46.96 5.26
N ILE A 139 -4.45 46.98 6.58
CA ILE A 139 -5.47 47.49 7.49
C ILE A 139 -4.82 48.53 8.39
N THR A 140 -5.50 49.67 8.53
CA THR A 140 -5.07 50.77 9.41
C THR A 140 -5.52 50.48 10.85
N GLY A 141 -4.62 50.62 11.81
CA GLY A 141 -4.95 50.60 13.24
C GLY A 141 -4.98 49.22 13.92
N TYR A 142 -4.63 48.14 13.21
CA TYR A 142 -4.53 46.79 13.79
C TYR A 142 -3.31 46.02 13.30
N ASP A 143 -2.94 45.06 14.13
CA ASP A 143 -1.99 43.98 13.90
C ASP A 143 -2.55 42.98 12.87
N GLN A 144 -1.87 42.83 11.72
CA GLN A 144 -2.32 41.94 10.65
C GLN A 144 -1.84 40.50 10.87
N PRO A 145 -2.61 39.47 10.44
CA PRO A 145 -2.33 38.08 10.76
C PRO A 145 -0.91 37.63 10.39
N GLY A 146 -0.30 36.90 11.32
CA GLY A 146 1.14 36.60 11.34
C GLY A 146 1.58 35.34 10.59
N SER A 147 0.70 34.62 9.90
CA SER A 147 1.12 33.42 9.16
C SER A 147 0.15 32.97 8.09
N CYS A 148 0.67 32.30 7.06
CA CYS A 148 -0.12 31.56 6.10
C CYS A 148 0.49 30.20 5.78
N THR A 149 -0.35 29.27 5.33
CA THR A 149 0.07 27.95 4.86
C THR A 149 -0.57 27.70 3.51
N PHE A 150 0.19 27.12 2.58
CA PHE A 150 -0.31 26.75 1.26
C PHE A 150 0.44 25.54 0.71
N ILE A 151 -0.13 24.91 -0.31
CA ILE A 151 0.43 23.72 -0.96
C ILE A 151 0.94 24.11 -2.34
N VAL A 152 2.11 23.61 -2.70
CA VAL A 152 2.71 23.76 -4.03
C VAL A 152 2.87 22.37 -4.61
N SER A 153 2.23 22.09 -5.75
CA SER A 153 2.37 20.80 -6.44
C SER A 153 3.83 20.53 -6.83
N ALA A 154 4.19 19.27 -7.07
CA ALA A 154 5.48 18.92 -7.66
C ALA A 154 5.71 19.71 -8.96
N GLY A 155 6.89 20.30 -9.13
CA GLY A 155 7.23 21.20 -10.25
C GLY A 155 6.51 22.55 -10.26
N GLY A 156 5.63 22.81 -9.29
CA GLY A 156 4.91 24.08 -9.16
C GLY A 156 5.82 25.20 -8.69
N VAL A 157 5.48 26.44 -9.01
CA VAL A 157 6.23 27.64 -8.61
C VAL A 157 5.41 28.43 -7.61
N TYR A 158 6.04 28.97 -6.59
CA TYR A 158 5.37 29.86 -5.64
C TYR A 158 6.19 31.09 -5.32
N ARG A 159 5.52 32.16 -4.87
CA ARG A 159 6.16 33.42 -4.49
C ARG A 159 5.40 34.10 -3.36
N VAL A 160 6.16 34.57 -2.38
CA VAL A 160 5.65 35.34 -1.24
C VAL A 160 5.97 36.82 -1.49
N GLU A 161 4.98 37.61 -1.89
CA GLU A 161 5.12 39.05 -2.04
C GLU A 161 4.73 39.78 -0.76
N THR A 162 5.62 40.62 -0.25
CA THR A 162 5.30 41.54 0.85
C THR A 162 6.36 42.63 0.98
N THR A 163 5.96 43.79 1.49
CA THR A 163 6.88 44.83 1.98
C THR A 163 7.33 44.57 3.42
N GLY A 164 6.55 43.81 4.20
CA GLY A 164 6.79 43.52 5.60
C GLY A 164 7.94 42.57 5.89
N THR A 165 8.12 42.26 7.17
CA THR A 165 9.19 41.37 7.65
C THR A 165 8.71 39.93 7.72
N LEU A 166 9.51 39.01 7.18
CA LEU A 166 9.35 37.57 7.37
C LEU A 166 10.10 37.14 8.63
N VAL A 167 9.43 36.38 9.50
CA VAL A 167 10.01 35.86 10.75
C VAL A 167 10.07 34.33 10.78
N GLY A 168 9.56 33.68 9.73
CA GLY A 168 9.70 32.25 9.56
C GLY A 168 9.28 31.79 8.17
N TRP A 169 9.98 30.80 7.66
CA TRP A 169 9.66 30.08 6.43
C TRP A 169 10.01 28.63 6.63
N VAL A 170 8.98 27.78 6.70
CA VAL A 170 9.14 26.35 6.92
C VAL A 170 8.51 25.63 5.74
N GLU A 171 9.20 24.65 5.21
CA GLU A 171 8.70 23.78 4.17
C GLU A 171 8.61 22.36 4.70
N MET A 172 7.50 21.67 4.42
CA MET A 172 7.39 20.24 4.65
C MET A 172 7.83 19.52 3.36
N ILE A 173 9.07 19.04 3.36
CA ILE A 173 9.77 18.48 2.19
C ILE A 173 10.26 17.06 2.45
#